data_AF-A0A183AWW3-F1
#
_entry.id   AF-A0A183AWW3-F1
#
_cell.length_a   1.000
_cell.length_b   1.000
_cell.length_c   1.000
_cell.angle_alpha   90.00
_cell.angle_beta   90.00
_cell.angle_gamma   90.00
#
_symmetry.space_group_name_H-M   'P 1'
#
loop_
_entity.id
_entity.type
_entity.pdbx_description
1 polymer ?
#
loop_
_entity_poly.entity_id
_entity_poly.type
_entity_poly.pdbx_seq_one_letter_code
_entity_poly.pdbx_strand_id
1 'polypeptide(L)'
;LFSDAGVMAIEHADFEGVERLALVTGGEIVSTFDNPECTKLGHCKLIEEVTIGEDKLLRFSGVAMGEACTIVLRGATKSILEEAERSLHDALCVLALTVKDPRTVCGGGAMEMWMAEAVTQGAAKTPGKISLAMESFGRALRRLPSIIADNGGYDSADLVSQLRAHHAKGEHKMGLDMMNGCVADMTQLGVLESYRVKYQLVVAASEAAEMILRVDSIIKAAPRRRAPPRRF
;
A
#
# COMPACT_ATOMS: atom_id res chain seq x y z
N LEU A 1 29.41 25.51 -27.66
CA LEU A 1 28.38 26.54 -27.40
C LEU A 1 27.99 26.59 -25.93
N PHE A 2 27.23 25.63 -25.38
CA PHE A 2 26.86 25.66 -23.95
C PHE A 2 28.04 25.48 -23.00
N SER A 3 28.95 24.54 -23.28
CA SER A 3 30.18 24.34 -22.49
C SER A 3 31.08 25.58 -22.50
N ASP A 4 31.21 26.25 -23.65
CA ASP A 4 32.00 27.49 -23.78
C ASP A 4 31.38 28.66 -22.97
N ALA A 5 30.07 28.61 -22.73
CA ALA A 5 29.34 29.56 -21.89
C ALA A 5 29.26 29.13 -20.41
N GLY A 6 29.89 28.00 -20.03
CA GLY A 6 29.83 27.46 -18.67
C GLY A 6 28.46 26.89 -18.28
N VAL A 7 27.61 26.56 -19.26
CA VAL A 7 26.27 25.99 -19.06
C VAL A 7 26.31 24.49 -19.30
N MET A 8 25.86 23.71 -18.31
CA MET A 8 25.68 22.26 -18.44
C MET A 8 24.37 21.96 -19.16
N ALA A 9 24.42 21.15 -20.22
CA ALA A 9 23.25 20.63 -20.91
C ALA A 9 23.04 19.16 -20.52
N ILE A 10 21.79 18.79 -20.22
CA ILE A 10 21.38 17.42 -19.95
C ILE A 10 20.49 16.97 -21.11
N GLU A 11 20.88 15.90 -21.78
CA GLU A 11 20.16 15.35 -22.93
C GLU A 11 19.47 14.04 -22.53
N HIS A 12 18.45 13.63 -23.28
CA HIS A 12 17.70 12.38 -23.08
C HIS A 12 17.07 12.19 -21.68
N ALA A 13 16.71 13.29 -21.02
CA ALA A 13 15.93 13.22 -19.79
C ALA A 13 14.52 12.65 -20.08
N ASP A 14 14.05 11.78 -19.19
CA ASP A 14 12.70 11.25 -19.22
C ASP A 14 11.68 12.35 -18.89
N PHE A 15 10.54 12.33 -19.55
CA PHE A 15 9.53 13.37 -19.39
C PHE A 15 9.01 13.46 -17.94
N GLU A 16 8.84 12.32 -17.27
CA GLU A 16 8.42 12.25 -15.87
C GLU A 16 9.46 12.88 -14.92
N GLY A 17 10.75 12.61 -15.13
CA GLY A 17 11.85 13.25 -14.42
C GLY A 17 11.86 14.77 -14.61
N VAL A 18 11.63 15.25 -15.83
CA VAL A 18 11.54 16.70 -16.12
C VAL A 18 10.33 17.33 -15.43
N GLU A 19 9.18 16.67 -15.41
CA GLU A 19 7.98 17.15 -14.71
C GLU A 19 8.22 17.27 -13.21
N ARG A 20 8.80 16.25 -12.59
CA ARG A 20 9.16 16.28 -11.17
C ARG A 20 10.18 17.37 -10.87
N LEU A 21 11.19 17.56 -11.72
CA LEU A 21 12.19 18.62 -11.56
C LEU A 21 11.55 20.02 -11.67
N ALA A 22 10.66 20.23 -12.64
CA ALA A 22 9.94 21.49 -12.80
C ALA A 22 9.11 21.83 -11.54
N LEU A 23 8.37 20.85 -11.00
CA LEU A 23 7.56 21.01 -9.79
C LEU A 23 8.41 21.39 -8.57
N VAL A 24 9.54 20.72 -8.34
CA VAL A 24 10.34 20.91 -7.12
C VAL A 24 11.22 22.15 -7.17
N THR A 25 11.72 22.50 -8.36
CA THR A 25 12.52 23.72 -8.60
C THR A 25 11.65 24.95 -8.82
N GLY A 26 10.36 24.77 -9.12
CA GLY A 26 9.39 25.82 -9.41
C GLY A 26 9.50 26.42 -10.80
N GLY A 27 10.22 25.75 -11.72
CA GLY A 27 10.39 26.15 -13.11
C GLY A 27 9.24 25.68 -14.01
N GLU A 28 9.12 26.30 -15.19
CA GLU A 28 8.12 25.96 -16.20
C GLU A 28 8.75 25.15 -17.35
N ILE A 29 8.05 24.13 -17.84
CA ILE A 29 8.50 23.31 -18.97
C ILE A 29 8.10 24.03 -20.26
N VAL A 30 9.07 24.28 -21.12
CA VAL A 30 8.90 25.07 -22.34
C VAL A 30 9.15 24.19 -23.56
N SER A 31 8.19 24.16 -24.50
CA SER A 31 8.30 23.41 -25.76
C SER A 31 8.82 24.25 -26.93
N THR A 32 8.73 25.57 -26.87
CA THR A 32 9.15 26.51 -27.94
C THR A 32 10.01 27.65 -27.38
N PHE A 33 11.03 28.06 -28.12
CA PHE A 33 12.03 29.05 -27.66
C PHE A 33 11.69 30.50 -28.02
N ASP A 34 10.45 30.78 -28.43
CA ASP A 34 10.10 32.08 -29.04
C ASP A 34 10.16 33.25 -28.04
N ASN A 35 9.80 33.02 -26.77
CA ASN A 35 9.74 34.04 -25.72
C ASN A 35 10.45 33.58 -24.43
N PRO A 36 11.79 33.49 -24.40
CA PRO A 36 12.54 33.01 -23.22
C PRO A 36 12.35 33.93 -21.99
N GLU A 37 12.07 35.21 -22.22
CA GLU A 37 11.99 36.24 -21.17
C GLU A 37 10.73 36.10 -20.29
N CYS A 38 9.70 35.43 -20.81
CA CYS A 38 8.46 35.16 -20.10
C CYS A 38 8.50 33.83 -19.32
N THR A 39 9.58 33.04 -19.45
CA THR A 39 9.64 31.69 -18.89
C THR A 39 10.24 31.70 -17.48
N LYS A 40 9.57 30.99 -16.57
CA LYS A 40 10.01 30.90 -15.18
C LYS A 40 11.10 29.84 -15.04
N LEU A 41 12.33 30.28 -14.73
CA LEU A 41 13.43 29.36 -14.43
C LEU A 41 13.30 28.79 -13.02
N GLY A 42 13.62 27.51 -12.87
CA GLY A 42 13.67 26.82 -11.58
C GLY A 42 14.93 27.19 -10.78
N HIS A 43 14.88 27.01 -9.46
CA HIS A 43 16.02 27.25 -8.57
C HIS A 43 16.37 26.02 -7.73
N CYS A 44 17.68 25.74 -7.61
CA CYS A 44 18.24 24.76 -6.68
C CYS A 44 19.58 25.29 -6.12
N LYS A 45 19.94 24.87 -4.90
CA LYS A 45 21.16 25.34 -4.24
C LYS A 45 22.43 24.64 -4.74
N LEU A 46 22.31 23.36 -5.08
CA LEU A 46 23.45 22.54 -5.47
C LEU A 46 23.02 21.54 -6.54
N ILE A 47 23.80 21.48 -7.61
CA ILE A 47 23.75 20.44 -8.63
C ILE A 47 25.11 19.76 -8.62
N GLU A 48 25.14 18.45 -8.41
CA GLU A 48 26.38 17.69 -8.44
C GLU A 48 26.18 16.34 -9.12
N GLU A 49 27.25 15.84 -9.72
CA GLU A 49 27.30 14.49 -10.28
C GLU A 49 27.77 13.51 -9.19
N VAL A 50 26.90 12.56 -8.83
CA VAL A 50 27.17 11.52 -7.84
C VAL A 50 27.27 10.19 -8.55
N THR A 51 28.40 9.49 -8.37
CA THR A 51 28.55 8.11 -8.85
C THR A 51 27.99 7.13 -7.82
N ILE A 52 26.98 6.35 -8.19
CA ILE A 52 26.37 5.33 -7.35
C ILE A 52 26.53 3.98 -8.03
N GLY A 53 27.49 3.18 -7.55
CA GLY A 53 27.84 1.92 -8.22
C GLY A 53 28.64 2.22 -9.49
N GLU A 54 28.16 1.76 -10.64
CA GLU A 54 28.77 2.02 -11.95
C GLU A 54 28.09 3.19 -12.68
N ASP A 55 26.93 3.64 -12.20
CA ASP A 55 26.15 4.69 -12.82
C ASP A 55 26.49 6.07 -12.25
N LYS A 56 26.43 7.08 -13.12
CA LYS A 56 26.55 8.49 -12.74
C LYS A 56 25.18 9.15 -12.77
N LEU A 57 24.83 9.80 -11.66
CA LEU A 57 23.54 10.44 -11.46
C LEU A 57 23.73 11.92 -11.14
N LEU A 58 22.80 12.75 -11.59
CA LEU A 58 22.78 14.17 -11.22
C LEU A 58 21.87 14.37 -10.02
N ARG A 59 22.44 14.86 -8.91
CA ARG A 59 21.72 15.15 -7.67
C ARG A 59 21.44 16.64 -7.59
N PHE A 60 20.16 16.98 -7.52
CA PHE A 60 19.67 18.34 -7.28
C PHE A 60 19.30 18.47 -5.79
N SER A 61 20.01 19.33 -5.06
CA SER A 61 19.82 19.54 -3.62
C SER A 61 19.42 20.99 -3.31
N GLY A 62 18.68 21.16 -2.21
CA GLY A 62 18.23 22.48 -1.77
C GLY A 62 17.24 23.13 -2.73
N VAL A 63 16.28 22.35 -3.22
CA VAL A 63 15.17 22.82 -4.04
C VAL A 63 14.21 23.70 -3.24
N ALA A 64 13.60 24.69 -3.90
CA ALA A 64 12.83 25.75 -3.24
C ALA A 64 11.60 25.23 -2.46
N MET A 65 10.90 24.23 -3.00
CA MET A 65 9.69 23.68 -2.37
C MET A 65 10.00 22.64 -1.28
N GLY A 66 11.18 21.99 -1.30
CA GLY A 66 11.56 20.96 -0.31
C GLY A 66 10.64 19.73 -0.25
N GLU A 67 9.68 19.61 -1.15
CA GLU A 67 8.58 18.64 -1.12
C GLU A 67 8.88 17.31 -1.83
N ALA A 68 10.07 17.15 -2.41
CA ALA A 68 10.46 15.90 -3.05
C ALA A 68 11.69 15.29 -2.40
N CYS A 69 11.63 13.96 -2.27
CA CYS A 69 12.75 13.12 -1.92
C CYS A 69 12.88 12.01 -2.98
N THR A 70 14.13 11.63 -3.26
CA THR A 70 14.44 10.50 -4.14
C THR A 70 15.14 9.43 -3.31
N ILE A 71 14.62 8.21 -3.35
CA ILE A 71 15.20 7.06 -2.68
C ILE A 71 15.84 6.17 -3.74
N VAL A 72 17.15 5.97 -3.65
CA VAL A 72 17.89 5.11 -4.58
C VAL A 72 17.99 3.71 -3.98
N LEU A 73 17.32 2.74 -4.59
CA LEU A 73 17.38 1.34 -4.20
C LEU A 73 18.53 0.64 -4.92
N ARG A 74 19.28 -0.20 -4.20
CA ARG A 74 20.34 -1.05 -4.76
C ARG A 74 20.09 -2.50 -4.36
N GLY A 75 20.31 -3.40 -5.31
CA GLY A 75 20.08 -4.83 -5.12
C GLY A 75 20.91 -5.64 -6.10
N ALA A 76 21.21 -6.89 -5.73
CA ALA A 76 22.03 -7.79 -6.55
C ALA A 76 21.28 -8.29 -7.80
N THR A 77 19.95 -8.34 -7.76
CA THR A 77 19.11 -8.78 -8.87
C THR A 77 17.91 -7.86 -9.04
N LYS A 78 17.37 -7.83 -10.27
CA LYS A 78 16.18 -7.03 -10.59
C LYS A 78 14.96 -7.43 -9.74
N SER A 79 14.78 -8.73 -9.44
CA SER A 79 13.63 -9.16 -8.64
C SER A 79 13.68 -8.64 -7.21
N ILE A 80 14.88 -8.54 -6.60
CA ILE A 80 15.05 -7.97 -5.26
C ILE A 80 14.74 -6.48 -5.28
N LEU A 81 15.17 -5.77 -6.33
CA LEU A 81 14.86 -4.35 -6.51
C LEU A 81 13.36 -4.11 -6.65
N GLU A 82 12.68 -4.87 -7.51
CA GLU A 82 11.23 -4.77 -7.70
C GLU A 82 10.47 -5.07 -6.39
N GLU A 83 10.94 -6.03 -5.59
CA GLU A 83 10.32 -6.33 -4.30
C GLU A 83 10.59 -5.26 -3.24
N ALA A 84 11.80 -4.70 -3.20
CA ALA A 84 12.14 -3.61 -2.30
C ALA A 84 11.36 -2.33 -2.66
N GLU A 85 11.17 -2.04 -3.94
CA GLU A 85 10.36 -0.92 -4.42
C GLU A 85 8.91 -1.07 -3.98
N ARG A 86 8.30 -2.24 -4.20
CA ARG A 86 6.93 -2.54 -3.74
C ARG A 86 6.80 -2.40 -2.22
N SER A 87 7.72 -3.02 -1.47
CA SER A 87 7.71 -2.97 0.00
C SER A 87 7.83 -1.55 0.55
N LEU A 88 8.71 -0.74 -0.06
CA LEU A 88 8.89 0.65 0.34
C LEU A 88 7.66 1.49 0.00
N HIS A 89 7.08 1.28 -1.19
CA HIS A 89 5.85 1.95 -1.60
C HIS A 89 4.71 1.67 -0.63
N ASP A 90 4.50 0.41 -0.25
CA ASP A 90 3.47 0.01 0.71
C ASP A 90 3.70 0.65 2.09
N ALA A 91 4.94 0.64 2.58
CA ALA A 91 5.31 1.27 3.84
C ALA A 91 5.03 2.79 3.83
N LEU A 92 5.42 3.48 2.77
CA LEU A 92 5.18 4.92 2.61
C LEU A 92 3.68 5.24 2.51
N CYS A 93 2.90 4.41 1.83
CA CYS A 93 1.44 4.55 1.76
C CYS A 93 0.80 4.43 3.15
N VAL A 94 1.20 3.44 3.95
CA VAL A 94 0.70 3.28 5.33
C VAL A 94 1.12 4.46 6.22
N LEU A 95 2.37 4.92 6.09
CA LEU A 95 2.86 6.08 6.84
C LEU A 95 2.10 7.36 6.47
N ALA A 96 1.88 7.62 5.18
CA ALA A 96 1.14 8.79 4.71
C ALA A 96 -0.31 8.80 5.23
N LEU A 97 -0.95 7.63 5.34
CA LEU A 97 -2.27 7.50 5.94
C LEU A 97 -2.23 7.68 7.47
N THR A 98 -1.23 7.12 8.14
CA THR A 98 -1.04 7.23 9.59
C THR A 98 -0.73 8.66 10.03
N VAL A 99 0.00 9.44 9.22
CA VAL A 99 0.23 10.87 9.48
C VAL A 99 -1.08 11.67 9.43
N LYS A 100 -2.02 11.27 8.55
CA LYS A 100 -3.34 11.91 8.46
C LYS A 100 -4.29 11.47 9.57
N ASP A 101 -4.24 10.20 9.97
CA ASP A 101 -5.03 9.62 11.05
C ASP A 101 -4.10 8.79 11.97
N PRO A 102 -3.69 9.34 13.13
CA PRO A 102 -2.68 8.71 14.00
C PRO A 102 -3.23 7.53 14.82
N ARG A 103 -4.52 7.19 14.66
CA ARG A 103 -5.10 6.06 15.38
C ARG A 103 -4.52 4.74 14.85
N THR A 104 -4.06 3.92 15.76
CA THR A 104 -3.52 2.59 15.48
C THR A 104 -4.31 1.51 16.19
N VAL A 105 -4.24 0.30 15.65
CA VAL A 105 -4.85 -0.91 16.21
C VAL A 105 -3.80 -2.02 16.28
N CYS A 106 -4.05 -3.06 17.10
CA CYS A 106 -3.12 -4.18 17.22
C CYS A 106 -3.11 -5.03 15.94
N GLY A 107 -1.93 -5.40 15.46
CA GLY A 107 -1.77 -6.27 14.30
C GLY A 107 -1.86 -7.76 14.64
N GLY A 108 -1.25 -8.60 13.81
CA GLY A 108 -1.08 -10.04 14.11
C GLY A 108 -2.38 -10.83 14.25
N GLY A 109 -3.47 -10.39 13.64
CA GLY A 109 -4.78 -11.04 13.76
C GLY A 109 -5.54 -10.73 15.06
N ALA A 110 -5.01 -9.86 15.93
CA ALA A 110 -5.65 -9.49 17.19
C ALA A 110 -7.00 -8.82 16.97
N MET A 111 -7.05 -7.83 16.08
CA MET A 111 -8.29 -7.08 15.81
C MET A 111 -9.33 -7.92 15.10
N GLU A 112 -8.92 -8.80 14.19
CA GLU A 112 -9.79 -9.75 13.52
C GLU A 112 -10.46 -10.70 14.51
N MET A 113 -9.69 -11.20 15.48
CA MET A 113 -10.22 -12.04 16.56
C MET A 113 -11.21 -11.26 17.44
N TRP A 114 -10.87 -10.02 17.79
CA TRP A 114 -11.73 -9.19 18.62
C TRP A 114 -13.05 -8.83 17.92
N MET A 115 -12.99 -8.44 16.64
CA MET A 115 -14.18 -8.20 15.82
C MET A 115 -15.03 -9.45 15.68
N ALA A 116 -14.41 -10.63 15.49
CA ALA A 116 -15.13 -11.89 15.39
C ALA A 116 -15.87 -12.24 16.68
N GLU A 117 -15.25 -12.02 17.84
CA GLU A 117 -15.87 -12.24 19.14
C GLU A 117 -17.07 -11.29 19.34
N ALA A 118 -16.92 -10.00 19.03
CA ALA A 118 -18.00 -9.03 19.09
C ALA A 118 -19.20 -9.41 18.20
N VAL A 119 -18.93 -9.84 16.96
CA VAL A 119 -19.98 -10.31 16.04
C VAL A 119 -20.65 -11.58 16.56
N THR A 120 -19.89 -12.52 17.11
CA THR A 120 -20.42 -13.78 17.66
C THR A 120 -21.33 -13.51 18.87
N GLN A 121 -20.93 -12.61 19.76
CA GLN A 121 -21.76 -12.20 20.90
C GLN A 121 -23.04 -11.47 20.47
N GLY A 122 -22.96 -10.66 19.40
CA GLY A 122 -24.13 -10.05 18.78
C GLY A 122 -25.07 -11.09 18.14
N ALA A 123 -24.50 -12.12 17.51
CA ALA A 123 -25.27 -13.19 16.88
C ALA A 123 -26.10 -13.97 17.91
N ALA A 124 -25.52 -14.28 19.07
CA ALA A 124 -26.21 -14.99 20.16
C ALA A 124 -27.42 -14.23 20.71
N LYS A 125 -27.45 -12.90 20.58
CA LYS A 125 -28.57 -12.04 21.01
C LYS A 125 -29.60 -11.81 19.90
N THR A 126 -29.27 -12.17 18.66
CA THR A 126 -30.10 -11.90 17.48
C THR A 126 -30.91 -13.13 17.11
N PRO A 127 -32.25 -13.05 17.05
CA PRO A 127 -33.08 -14.21 16.70
C PRO A 127 -33.13 -14.45 15.19
N GLY A 128 -33.31 -15.71 14.82
CA GLY A 128 -33.63 -16.13 13.45
C GLY A 128 -32.42 -16.21 12.51
N LYS A 129 -32.69 -16.15 11.20
CA LYS A 129 -31.70 -16.43 10.15
C LYS A 129 -30.54 -15.43 10.09
N ILE A 130 -30.74 -14.21 10.60
CA ILE A 130 -29.70 -13.18 10.65
C ILE A 130 -28.55 -13.63 11.56
N SER A 131 -28.85 -14.34 12.66
CA SER A 131 -27.84 -14.91 13.56
C SER A 131 -26.83 -15.79 12.82
N LEU A 132 -27.29 -16.66 11.93
CA LEU A 132 -26.45 -17.56 11.14
C LEU A 132 -25.50 -16.79 10.19
N ALA A 133 -25.99 -15.70 9.60
CA ALA A 133 -25.16 -14.85 8.75
C ALA A 133 -24.07 -14.13 9.57
N MET A 134 -24.41 -13.64 10.76
CA MET A 134 -23.45 -13.03 11.69
C MET A 134 -22.39 -14.03 12.15
N GLU A 135 -22.79 -15.24 12.56
CA GLU A 135 -21.85 -16.31 12.93
C GLU A 135 -20.89 -16.65 11.78
N SER A 136 -21.41 -16.70 10.55
CA SER A 136 -20.61 -16.94 9.35
C SER A 136 -19.59 -15.82 9.10
N PHE A 137 -20.00 -14.55 9.29
CA PHE A 137 -19.09 -13.40 9.21
C PHE A 137 -18.00 -13.45 10.29
N GLY A 138 -18.37 -13.75 11.54
CA GLY A 138 -17.40 -13.94 12.63
C GLY A 138 -16.44 -15.11 12.39
N ARG A 139 -16.89 -16.18 11.73
CA ARG A 139 -16.01 -17.28 11.28
C ARG A 139 -15.06 -16.84 10.17
N ALA A 140 -15.53 -16.02 9.22
CA ALA A 140 -14.69 -15.48 8.15
C ALA A 140 -13.57 -14.59 8.71
N LEU A 141 -13.88 -13.71 9.66
CA LEU A 141 -12.88 -12.89 10.35
C LEU A 141 -11.81 -13.74 11.07
N ARG A 142 -12.21 -14.80 11.78
CA ARG A 142 -11.27 -15.73 12.44
C ARG A 142 -10.36 -16.49 11.48
N ARG A 143 -10.73 -16.59 10.20
CA ARG A 143 -9.91 -17.28 9.20
C ARG A 143 -8.63 -16.50 8.89
N LEU A 144 -8.62 -15.18 9.05
CA LEU A 144 -7.45 -14.34 8.77
C LEU A 144 -6.25 -14.72 9.66
N PRO A 145 -6.37 -14.78 11.01
CA PRO A 145 -5.32 -15.33 11.87
C PRO A 145 -4.89 -16.75 11.50
N SER A 146 -5.81 -17.64 11.12
CA SER A 146 -5.45 -19.00 10.68
C SER A 146 -4.58 -18.98 9.44
N ILE A 147 -4.92 -18.16 8.44
CA ILE A 147 -4.15 -18.04 7.20
C ILE A 147 -2.75 -17.49 7.49
N ILE A 148 -2.63 -16.52 8.40
CA ILE A 148 -1.33 -16.00 8.83
C ILE A 148 -0.47 -17.12 9.44
N ALA A 149 -1.03 -17.90 10.37
CA ALA A 149 -0.35 -19.03 10.99
C ALA A 149 0.03 -20.13 9.99
N ASP A 150 -0.90 -20.52 9.10
CA ASP A 150 -0.69 -21.52 8.05
C ASP A 150 0.43 -21.09 7.09
N ASN A 151 0.44 -19.82 6.67
CA ASN A 151 1.48 -19.27 5.79
C ASN A 151 2.86 -19.22 6.48
N GLY A 152 2.89 -19.09 7.81
CA GLY A 152 4.12 -19.19 8.60
C GLY A 152 4.59 -20.62 8.88
N GLY A 153 3.82 -21.63 8.50
CA GLY A 153 4.15 -23.04 8.74
C GLY A 153 3.94 -23.49 10.19
N TYR A 154 3.14 -22.76 10.98
CA TYR A 154 2.83 -23.11 12.37
C TYR A 154 1.54 -23.92 12.48
N ASP A 155 1.29 -24.51 13.67
CA ASP A 155 0.01 -25.14 13.98
C ASP A 155 -1.06 -24.05 14.19
N SER A 156 -1.80 -23.74 13.13
CA SER A 156 -2.85 -22.74 13.15
C SER A 156 -4.02 -23.14 14.05
N ALA A 157 -4.28 -24.44 14.26
CA ALA A 157 -5.37 -24.88 15.11
C ALA A 157 -5.07 -24.56 16.58
N ASP A 158 -3.85 -24.86 17.04
CA ASP A 158 -3.40 -24.56 18.39
C ASP A 158 -3.29 -23.04 18.63
N LEU A 159 -2.58 -22.31 17.76
CA LEU A 159 -2.37 -20.87 17.94
C LEU A 159 -3.67 -20.07 17.92
N VAL A 160 -4.60 -20.37 17.01
CA VAL A 160 -5.88 -19.67 16.93
C VAL A 160 -6.79 -20.04 18.12
N SER A 161 -6.68 -21.26 18.63
CA SER A 161 -7.37 -21.70 19.85
C SER A 161 -6.89 -20.92 21.08
N GLN A 162 -5.57 -20.81 21.26
CA GLN A 162 -4.96 -20.01 22.33
C GLN A 162 -5.34 -18.53 22.20
N LEU A 163 -5.20 -17.95 21.00
CA LEU A 163 -5.58 -16.58 20.72
C LEU A 163 -7.04 -16.31 21.09
N ARG A 164 -7.95 -17.21 20.72
CA ARG A 164 -9.36 -17.11 21.09
C ARG A 164 -9.57 -17.13 22.61
N ALA A 165 -8.84 -17.98 23.34
CA ALA A 165 -8.93 -18.06 24.79
C ALA A 165 -8.48 -16.77 25.48
N HIS A 166 -7.43 -16.10 24.97
CA HIS A 166 -7.00 -14.79 25.44
C HIS A 166 -8.05 -13.70 25.19
N HIS A 167 -8.59 -13.64 23.97
CA HIS A 167 -9.62 -12.66 23.61
C HIS A 167 -10.92 -12.84 24.39
N ALA A 168 -11.31 -14.08 24.69
CA ALA A 168 -12.46 -14.39 25.54
C ALA A 168 -12.29 -13.90 27.00
N LYS A 169 -11.05 -13.74 27.48
CA LYS A 169 -10.73 -13.16 28.79
C LYS A 169 -10.67 -11.63 28.79
N GLY A 170 -10.89 -10.98 27.65
CA GLY A 170 -10.78 -9.52 27.50
C GLY A 170 -9.39 -9.02 27.11
N GLU A 171 -8.45 -9.93 26.79
CA GLU A 171 -7.09 -9.57 26.43
C GLU A 171 -6.98 -9.26 24.92
N HIS A 172 -7.63 -8.17 24.49
CA HIS A 172 -7.82 -7.84 23.08
C HIS A 172 -6.54 -7.44 22.32
N LYS A 173 -5.43 -7.23 23.03
CA LYS A 173 -4.12 -6.87 22.45
C LYS A 173 -3.30 -8.08 22.03
N MET A 174 -3.72 -9.28 22.43
CA MET A 174 -3.01 -10.50 22.12
C MET A 174 -3.17 -10.82 20.63
N GLY A 175 -2.07 -11.16 19.96
CA GLY A 175 -2.03 -11.53 18.54
C GLY A 175 -1.00 -12.63 18.29
N LEU A 176 -0.83 -12.99 17.03
CA LEU A 176 0.14 -14.01 16.60
C LEU A 176 1.53 -13.38 16.44
N ASP A 177 2.48 -13.82 17.27
CA ASP A 177 3.90 -13.58 17.05
C ASP A 177 4.48 -14.66 16.13
N MET A 178 4.67 -14.30 14.86
CA MET A 178 5.16 -15.19 13.82
C MET A 178 6.67 -15.44 13.90
N MET A 179 7.41 -14.67 14.71
CA MET A 179 8.85 -14.90 14.91
C MET A 179 9.10 -16.03 15.90
N ASN A 180 8.31 -16.07 16.97
CA ASN A 180 8.43 -17.08 18.03
C ASN A 180 7.39 -18.20 17.93
N GLY A 181 6.39 -18.07 17.05
CA GLY A 181 5.32 -19.05 16.88
C GLY A 181 4.42 -19.16 18.11
N CYS A 182 4.10 -18.03 18.75
CA CYS A 182 3.31 -18.00 19.98
C CYS A 182 2.30 -16.83 19.99
N VAL A 183 1.45 -16.78 21.01
CA VAL A 183 0.52 -15.67 21.21
C VAL A 183 1.16 -14.64 22.16
N ALA A 184 1.24 -13.38 21.73
CA ALA A 184 1.91 -12.31 22.47
C ALA A 184 1.15 -10.98 22.41
N ASP A 185 1.49 -10.03 23.28
CA ASP A 185 0.92 -8.68 23.26
C ASP A 185 1.53 -7.87 22.10
N MET A 186 0.69 -7.56 21.10
CA MET A 186 1.13 -6.87 19.89
C MET A 186 1.57 -5.43 20.16
N THR A 187 1.09 -4.81 21.24
CA THR A 187 1.52 -3.45 21.63
C THR A 187 2.95 -3.49 22.14
N GLN A 188 3.30 -4.51 22.93
CA GLN A 188 4.66 -4.67 23.48
C GLN A 188 5.67 -5.03 22.39
N LEU A 189 5.25 -5.83 21.39
CA LEU A 189 6.07 -6.15 20.22
C LEU A 189 6.16 -5.01 19.20
N GLY A 190 5.37 -3.94 19.35
CA GLY A 190 5.33 -2.82 18.41
C GLY A 190 4.65 -3.16 17.08
N VAL A 191 3.90 -4.26 17.01
CA VAL A 191 3.18 -4.70 15.82
C VAL A 191 1.82 -4.00 15.76
N LEU A 192 1.82 -2.80 15.18
CA LEU A 192 0.66 -1.94 15.07
C LEU A 192 0.26 -1.73 13.60
N GLU A 193 -1.04 -1.55 13.38
CA GLU A 193 -1.61 -1.24 12.07
C GLU A 193 -2.38 0.07 12.10
N SER A 194 -2.50 0.73 10.95
CA SER A 194 -3.33 1.92 10.81
C SER A 194 -4.82 1.59 10.97
N TYR A 195 -5.50 2.29 11.88
CA TYR A 195 -6.95 2.15 12.06
C TYR A 195 -7.71 2.37 10.75
N ARG A 196 -7.33 3.42 10.00
CA ARG A 196 -8.01 3.81 8.77
C ARG A 196 -7.91 2.73 7.69
N VAL A 197 -6.74 2.09 7.57
CA VAL A 197 -6.55 0.97 6.64
C VAL A 197 -7.42 -0.22 7.05
N LYS A 198 -7.38 -0.61 8.33
CA LYS A 198 -8.19 -1.73 8.84
C LYS A 198 -9.69 -1.49 8.67
N TYR A 199 -10.16 -0.29 8.96
CA TYR A 199 -11.56 0.11 8.76
C TYR A 199 -11.97 -0.04 7.29
N GLN A 200 -11.19 0.53 6.38
CA GLN A 200 -11.49 0.47 4.95
C GLN A 200 -11.47 -0.96 4.42
N LEU A 201 -10.56 -1.80 4.93
CA LEU A 201 -10.47 -3.22 4.56
C LEU A 201 -11.78 -3.96 4.88
N VAL A 202 -12.30 -3.80 6.10
CA VAL A 202 -13.55 -4.47 6.51
C VAL A 202 -14.75 -3.97 5.70
N VAL A 203 -14.84 -2.66 5.45
CA VAL A 203 -15.92 -2.06 4.65
C VAL A 203 -15.87 -2.56 3.21
N ALA A 204 -14.72 -2.41 2.53
CA ALA A 204 -14.57 -2.79 1.14
C ALA A 204 -14.77 -4.30 0.93
N ALA A 205 -14.26 -5.13 1.84
CA ALA A 205 -14.48 -6.58 1.77
C ALA A 205 -15.96 -6.95 1.92
N SER A 206 -16.69 -6.25 2.81
CA SER A 206 -18.12 -6.48 3.01
C SER A 206 -18.95 -6.03 1.79
N GLU A 207 -18.63 -4.86 1.22
CA GLU A 207 -19.27 -4.36 -0.01
C GLU A 207 -19.03 -5.28 -1.20
N ALA A 208 -17.80 -5.77 -1.37
CA ALA A 208 -17.46 -6.70 -2.44
C ALA A 208 -18.20 -8.04 -2.28
N ALA A 209 -18.27 -8.57 -1.05
CA ALA A 209 -19.01 -9.79 -0.77
C ALA A 209 -20.51 -9.61 -1.06
N GLU A 210 -21.10 -8.50 -0.64
CA GLU A 210 -22.50 -8.16 -0.92
C GLU A 210 -22.77 -8.04 -2.42
N MET A 211 -21.88 -7.37 -3.16
CA MET A 211 -22.00 -7.22 -4.62
C MET A 211 -22.07 -8.59 -5.30
N ILE A 212 -21.19 -9.53 -4.91
CA ILE A 212 -21.18 -10.88 -5.49
C ILE A 212 -22.44 -11.66 -5.10
N LEU A 213 -22.86 -11.60 -3.84
CA LEU A 213 -24.03 -12.33 -3.35
C LEU A 213 -25.35 -11.87 -3.99
N ARG A 214 -25.41 -10.62 -4.47
CA ARG A 214 -26.59 -10.06 -5.16
C ARG A 214 -26.70 -10.49 -6.62
N VAL A 215 -25.63 -10.99 -7.24
CA VAL A 215 -25.66 -11.42 -8.65
C VAL A 215 -26.34 -12.78 -8.76
N ASP A 216 -27.47 -12.83 -9.45
CA ASP A 216 -28.23 -14.05 -9.73
C ASP A 216 -27.82 -14.70 -11.06
N SER A 217 -27.44 -13.91 -12.06
CA SER A 217 -27.12 -14.39 -13.41
C SER A 217 -26.04 -13.53 -14.10
N ILE A 218 -25.20 -14.18 -14.90
CA ILE A 218 -24.17 -13.52 -15.72
C ILE A 218 -24.50 -13.76 -17.19
N ILE A 219 -24.95 -12.72 -17.89
CA ILE A 219 -25.20 -12.77 -19.32
C ILE A 219 -23.93 -12.39 -20.08
N LYS A 220 -23.36 -13.35 -20.82
CA LYS A 220 -22.18 -13.11 -21.67
C LYS A 220 -22.63 -12.87 -23.11
N ALA A 221 -22.39 -11.68 -23.63
CA ALA A 221 -22.62 -11.37 -25.04
C ALA A 221 -21.47 -11.90 -25.90
N ALA A 222 -21.79 -12.54 -27.03
CA ALA A 222 -20.78 -12.95 -28.00
C ALA A 222 -20.13 -11.69 -28.65
N PRO A 223 -18.81 -11.71 -28.91
CA PRO A 223 -18.14 -10.59 -29.57
C PRO A 223 -18.77 -10.31 -30.94
N ARG A 224 -18.91 -9.02 -31.25
CA ARG A 224 -19.50 -8.55 -32.51
C ARG A 224 -18.74 -9.18 -33.68
N ARG A 225 -19.42 -9.99 -34.50
CA ARG A 225 -18.84 -10.53 -35.73
C ARG A 225 -18.42 -9.36 -36.62
N ARG A 226 -17.11 -9.27 -36.93
CA ARG A 226 -16.59 -8.30 -37.90
C ARG A 226 -17.13 -8.69 -39.28
N ALA A 227 -17.85 -7.80 -39.94
CA ALA A 227 -18.23 -7.98 -41.33
C ALA A 227 -16.95 -8.03 -42.19
N PRO A 228 -16.88 -8.88 -43.22
CA PRO A 228 -15.75 -8.85 -44.14
C PRO A 228 -15.63 -7.44 -44.75
N PRO A 229 -14.39 -6.93 -44.95
CA PRO A 229 -14.21 -5.63 -45.57
C PRO A 229 -14.90 -5.63 -46.94
N ARG A 230 -15.75 -4.63 -47.19
CA ARG A 230 -16.35 -4.42 -48.50
C ARG A 230 -15.21 -4.27 -49.51
N ARG A 231 -15.09 -5.22 -50.44
CA ARG A 231 -14.24 -5.05 -51.63
C ARG A 231 -14.86 -3.92 -52.46
N PHE A 232 -14.11 -2.83 -52.60
CA PHE A 232 -14.36 -1.81 -53.62
C PHE A 232 -13.91 -2.33 -54.98
#